data_AF-A0A0W1APM1-F1
#
_entry.id   AF-A0A0W1APM1-F1
#
_cell.length_a   1.000
_cell.length_b   1.000
_cell.length_c   1.000
_cell.angle_alpha   90.00
_cell.angle_beta   90.00
_cell.angle_gamma   90.00
#
_symmetry.space_group_name_H-M   'P 1'
#
loop_
_entity.id
_entity.type
_entity.pdbx_description
1 polymer ?
#
loop_
_entity_poly.entity_id
_entity_poly.type
_entity_poly.pdbx_seq_one_letter_code
_entity_poly.pdbx_strand_id
1 'polypeptide(L)'
;MKSTLLMKTEAPISLNFLVYVQNIFLNRNRSRNEMKFPYITSKFEFREDFDMRYRELWNEVSKRIAEHSINFLEDEKNIIYQGLFAQDDNTLNEYNEIYRSFIVWWRSIAGGFSLERSVDEIGQQIYADLAGLLVEKGIQPQKEFIISYIYDECLLFELEPSSYYAVVSIKDCFMNYIGLIQKLQQSILLSSLNMI
;
A
#
# COMPACT_ATOMS: atom_id res chain seq x y z
N MET A 1 25.60 11.80 17.57
CA MET A 1 24.35 11.34 18.23
C MET A 1 23.97 9.99 17.64
N LYS A 2 23.36 9.08 18.41
CA LYS A 2 22.76 7.87 17.84
C LYS A 2 21.30 8.16 17.49
N SER A 3 20.80 7.56 16.41
CA SER A 3 19.38 7.68 16.05
C SER A 3 18.51 7.01 17.10
N THR A 4 17.36 7.61 17.39
CA THR A 4 16.28 7.06 18.22
C THR A 4 15.12 6.52 17.37
N LEU A 5 15.31 6.46 16.04
CA LEU A 5 14.31 5.95 15.11
C LEU A 5 13.97 4.49 15.43
N LEU A 6 12.70 4.28 15.77
CA LEU A 6 12.04 2.98 15.73
C LEU A 6 11.24 2.91 14.42
N MET A 7 11.47 1.85 13.65
CA MET A 7 10.83 1.65 12.37
C MET A 7 10.25 0.25 12.29
N LYS A 8 8.97 0.17 11.93
CA LYS A 8 8.27 -1.07 11.65
C LYS A 8 7.95 -1.13 10.17
N THR A 9 8.25 -2.26 9.56
CA THR A 9 7.90 -2.54 8.17
C THR A 9 6.93 -3.71 8.10
N GLU A 10 5.96 -3.63 7.21
CA GLU A 10 4.98 -4.69 6.97
C GLU A 10 4.49 -4.66 5.53
N ALA A 11 3.87 -5.74 5.09
CA ALA A 11 3.21 -5.84 3.79
C ALA A 11 1.71 -6.11 4.00
N PRO A 12 0.88 -5.08 4.25
CA PRO A 12 -0.51 -5.29 4.60
C PRO A 12 -1.26 -5.94 3.45
N ILE A 13 -1.88 -7.09 3.72
CA ILE A 13 -2.61 -7.86 2.71
C ILE A 13 -3.75 -7.05 2.08
N SER A 14 -4.36 -6.15 2.85
CA SER A 14 -5.49 -5.31 2.44
C SER A 14 -5.12 -4.24 1.45
N LEU A 15 -4.04 -3.48 1.69
CA LEU A 15 -3.51 -2.53 0.71
C LEU A 15 -3.07 -3.24 -0.56
N ASN A 16 -2.42 -4.39 -0.43
CA ASN A 16 -2.01 -5.18 -1.59
C ASN A 16 -3.22 -5.74 -2.36
N PHE A 17 -4.32 -6.08 -1.69
CA PHE A 17 -5.56 -6.45 -2.36
C PHE A 17 -6.21 -5.26 -3.07
N LEU A 18 -6.19 -4.07 -2.48
CA LEU A 18 -6.66 -2.85 -3.16
C LEU A 18 -5.84 -2.55 -4.41
N VAL A 19 -4.51 -2.72 -4.39
CA VAL A 19 -3.66 -2.59 -5.60
C VAL A 19 -4.04 -3.65 -6.64
N TYR A 20 -4.32 -4.88 -6.21
CA TYR A 20 -4.78 -5.96 -7.08
C TYR A 20 -6.09 -5.61 -7.80
N VAL A 21 -7.08 -5.10 -7.06
CA VAL A 21 -8.37 -4.65 -7.63
C VAL A 21 -8.18 -3.43 -8.55
N GLN A 22 -7.37 -2.46 -8.14
CA GLN A 22 -7.02 -1.30 -8.98
C GLN A 22 -6.45 -1.74 -10.32
N ASN A 23 -5.51 -2.69 -10.32
CA ASN A 23 -4.88 -3.15 -11.55
C ASN A 23 -5.89 -3.84 -12.47
N ILE A 24 -6.85 -4.61 -11.93
CA ILE A 24 -7.97 -5.17 -12.71
C ILE A 24 -8.83 -4.06 -13.32
N PHE A 25 -9.18 -3.02 -12.55
CA PHE A 25 -9.93 -1.86 -13.04
C PHE A 25 -9.20 -1.15 -14.17
N LEU A 26 -7.93 -0.82 -13.97
CA LEU A 26 -7.12 -0.08 -14.94
C LEU A 26 -6.85 -0.87 -16.22
N ASN A 27 -6.67 -2.19 -16.13
CA ASN A 27 -6.38 -3.04 -17.28
C ASN A 27 -7.50 -3.06 -18.33
N ARG A 28 -8.74 -2.65 -17.99
CA ARG A 28 -9.86 -2.53 -18.95
C ARG A 28 -9.58 -1.59 -20.10
N ASN A 29 -8.79 -0.54 -19.83
CA ASN A 29 -8.54 0.56 -20.76
C ASN A 29 -7.09 0.60 -21.23
N ARG A 30 -6.26 -0.39 -20.86
CA ARG A 30 -4.82 -0.40 -21.17
C ARG A 30 -4.51 -1.28 -22.37
N SER A 31 -3.46 -0.90 -23.10
CA SER A 31 -2.90 -1.78 -24.11
C SER A 31 -2.22 -2.99 -23.44
N ARG A 32 -2.08 -4.09 -24.18
CA ARG A 32 -1.51 -5.35 -23.66
C ARG A 32 -0.12 -5.19 -23.03
N ASN A 33 0.68 -4.25 -23.50
CA ASN A 33 2.04 -4.01 -23.02
C ASN A 33 2.09 -3.16 -21.73
N GLU A 34 0.98 -2.53 -21.36
CA GLU A 34 0.85 -1.64 -20.19
C GLU A 34 0.05 -2.29 -19.06
N MET A 35 -0.47 -3.50 -19.29
CA MET A 35 -1.26 -4.22 -18.30
C MET A 35 -0.41 -4.59 -17.10
N LYS A 36 -0.97 -4.38 -15.92
CA LYS A 36 -0.35 -4.71 -14.64
C LYS A 36 -0.88 -6.05 -14.13
N PHE A 37 -0.10 -6.75 -13.32
CA PHE A 37 -0.58 -7.96 -12.67
C PHE A 37 -1.71 -7.59 -11.67
N PRO A 38 -2.84 -8.32 -11.67
CA PRO A 38 -3.13 -9.54 -12.42
C PRO A 38 -3.66 -9.29 -13.84
N TYR A 39 -3.28 -10.17 -14.78
CA TYR A 39 -3.89 -10.21 -16.11
C TYR A 39 -5.11 -11.13 -16.07
N ILE A 40 -6.31 -10.53 -16.04
CA ILE A 40 -7.58 -11.25 -16.04
C ILE A 40 -8.36 -10.86 -17.29
N THR A 41 -8.80 -11.84 -18.07
CA THR A 41 -9.56 -11.62 -19.31
C THR A 41 -11.05 -11.45 -19.08
N SER A 42 -11.55 -11.86 -17.91
CA SER A 42 -12.95 -11.66 -17.52
C SER A 42 -13.25 -10.17 -17.39
N LYS A 43 -14.43 -9.77 -17.88
CA LYS A 43 -15.00 -8.47 -17.57
C LYS A 43 -15.70 -8.57 -16.22
N PHE A 44 -15.62 -7.51 -15.43
CA PHE A 44 -16.30 -7.41 -14.15
C PHE A 44 -17.16 -6.14 -14.17
N GLU A 45 -18.14 -6.01 -13.29
CA GLU A 45 -18.86 -4.74 -13.15
C GLU A 45 -18.39 -3.99 -11.89
N PHE A 46 -17.78 -2.83 -12.11
CA PHE A 46 -17.39 -1.91 -11.02
C PHE A 46 -18.44 -0.82 -10.90
N ARG A 47 -18.45 -0.14 -9.75
CA ARG A 47 -19.31 1.03 -9.57
C ARG A 47 -18.90 2.16 -10.51
N GLU A 48 -19.87 2.98 -10.91
CA GLU A 48 -19.60 4.19 -11.71
C GLU A 48 -18.73 5.20 -10.96
N ASP A 49 -18.83 5.26 -9.63
CA ASP A 49 -18.06 6.14 -8.74
C ASP A 49 -16.76 5.50 -8.22
N PHE A 50 -16.20 4.51 -8.93
CA PHE A 50 -15.07 3.68 -8.49
C PHE A 50 -13.87 4.49 -7.97
N ASP A 51 -13.38 5.48 -8.72
CA ASP A 51 -12.16 6.24 -8.34
C ASP A 51 -12.33 6.97 -6.99
N MET A 52 -13.51 7.55 -6.76
CA MET A 52 -13.86 8.23 -5.51
C MET A 52 -13.92 7.22 -4.37
N ARG A 53 -14.63 6.10 -4.56
CA ARG A 53 -14.78 5.05 -3.54
C ARG A 53 -13.47 4.36 -3.21
N TYR A 54 -12.62 4.16 -4.21
CA TYR A 54 -11.29 3.59 -4.05
C TYR A 54 -10.42 4.47 -3.15
N ARG A 55 -10.42 5.79 -3.40
CA ARG A 55 -9.69 6.74 -2.55
C ARG A 55 -10.21 6.75 -1.11
N GLU A 56 -11.53 6.78 -0.92
CA GLU A 56 -12.14 6.72 0.41
C GLU A 56 -11.70 5.45 1.17
N LEU A 57 -11.85 4.31 0.51
CA LEU A 57 -11.52 3.00 1.07
C LEU A 57 -10.02 2.85 1.37
N TRP A 58 -9.16 3.31 0.47
CA TRP A 58 -7.73 3.31 0.69
C TRP A 58 -7.34 4.12 1.92
N ASN A 59 -7.91 5.33 2.07
CA ASN A 59 -7.63 6.19 3.20
C ASN A 59 -8.12 5.56 4.51
N GLU A 60 -9.29 4.92 4.51
CA GLU A 60 -9.83 4.20 5.66
C GLU A 60 -8.92 3.03 6.07
N VAL A 61 -8.53 2.18 5.11
CA VAL A 61 -7.65 1.03 5.35
C VAL A 61 -6.27 1.50 5.83
N SER A 62 -5.68 2.50 5.18
CA SER A 62 -4.38 3.07 5.55
C SER A 62 -4.39 3.63 6.98
N LYS A 63 -5.47 4.36 7.34
CA LYS A 63 -5.64 4.90 8.69
C LYS A 63 -5.74 3.78 9.73
N ARG A 64 -6.52 2.73 9.47
CA ARG A 64 -6.66 1.58 10.37
C ARG A 64 -5.33 0.86 10.59
N ILE A 65 -4.55 0.66 9.54
CA ILE A 65 -3.21 0.05 9.62
C ILE A 65 -2.30 0.91 10.48
N ALA A 66 -2.26 2.23 10.23
CA ALA A 66 -1.44 3.16 10.99
C ALA A 66 -1.80 3.21 12.49
N GLU A 67 -3.07 3.01 12.85
CA GLU A 67 -3.55 3.08 14.23
C GLU A 67 -3.48 1.74 14.98
N HIS A 68 -3.75 0.61 14.32
CA HIS A 68 -4.00 -0.67 15.00
C HIS A 68 -3.08 -1.81 14.56
N SER A 69 -2.26 -1.68 13.52
CA SER A 69 -1.41 -2.77 12.97
C SER A 69 -2.16 -4.07 12.62
N ILE A 70 -3.46 -3.97 12.33
CA ILE A 70 -4.35 -5.13 12.18
C ILE A 70 -4.37 -5.63 10.72
N ASN A 71 -4.18 -6.94 10.56
CA ASN A 71 -4.33 -7.70 9.31
C ASN A 71 -5.64 -8.52 9.30
N PHE A 72 -6.82 -7.90 9.15
CA PHE A 72 -8.08 -8.65 9.00
C PHE A 72 -8.77 -8.37 7.66
N LEU A 73 -8.25 -9.01 6.60
CA LEU A 73 -8.85 -8.94 5.28
C LEU A 73 -10.26 -9.54 5.22
N GLU A 74 -10.59 -10.53 6.07
CA GLU A 74 -11.93 -11.14 6.04
C GLU A 74 -13.03 -10.16 6.45
N ASP A 75 -12.76 -9.31 7.43
CA ASP A 75 -13.68 -8.24 7.84
C ASP A 75 -13.80 -7.15 6.76
N GLU A 76 -12.72 -6.91 6.02
CA GLU A 76 -12.65 -5.91 4.95
C GLU A 76 -13.24 -6.41 3.63
N LYS A 77 -13.34 -7.74 3.43
CA LYS A 77 -13.85 -8.36 2.20
C LYS A 77 -15.21 -7.77 1.80
N ASN A 78 -16.15 -7.71 2.74
CA ASN A 78 -17.48 -7.18 2.47
C ASN A 78 -17.47 -5.68 2.18
N ILE A 79 -16.64 -4.92 2.91
CA ILE A 79 -16.50 -3.47 2.72
C ILE A 79 -15.94 -3.17 1.33
N ILE A 80 -14.92 -3.92 0.90
CA ILE A 80 -14.29 -3.77 -0.42
C ILE A 80 -15.30 -4.11 -1.54
N TYR A 81 -16.06 -5.18 -1.38
CA TYR A 81 -17.11 -5.53 -2.34
C TYR A 81 -18.17 -4.42 -2.46
N GLN A 82 -18.76 -4.00 -1.34
CA GLN A 82 -19.79 -2.96 -1.30
C GLN A 82 -19.27 -1.60 -1.82
N GLY A 83 -18.00 -1.31 -1.53
CA GLY A 83 -17.36 -0.05 -1.88
C GLY A 83 -16.94 0.05 -3.34
N LEU A 84 -16.59 -1.05 -4.02
CA LEU A 84 -15.94 -0.98 -5.35
C LEU A 84 -16.74 -1.64 -6.47
N PHE A 85 -17.58 -2.62 -6.18
CA PHE A 85 -18.25 -3.44 -7.20
C PHE A 85 -19.73 -3.08 -7.36
N ALA A 86 -20.30 -3.36 -8.55
CA ALA A 86 -21.74 -3.26 -8.76
C ALA A 86 -22.48 -4.22 -7.82
N GLN A 87 -23.66 -3.82 -7.33
CA GLN A 87 -24.39 -4.57 -6.31
C GLN A 87 -25.42 -5.51 -6.95
N ASP A 88 -24.97 -6.68 -7.38
CA ASP A 88 -25.81 -7.78 -7.87
C ASP A 88 -25.15 -9.16 -7.63
N ASP A 89 -25.94 -10.23 -7.70
CA ASP A 89 -25.48 -11.58 -7.35
C ASP A 89 -24.38 -12.12 -8.28
N ASN A 90 -24.35 -11.70 -9.55
CA ASN A 90 -23.30 -12.13 -10.47
C ASN A 90 -21.97 -11.47 -10.10
N THR A 91 -22.01 -10.16 -9.80
CA THR A 91 -20.84 -9.40 -9.41
C THR A 91 -20.25 -9.88 -8.07
N LEU A 92 -21.07 -10.37 -7.13
CA LEU A 92 -20.58 -10.98 -5.88
C LEU A 92 -19.76 -12.26 -6.15
N ASN A 93 -20.24 -13.12 -7.05
CA ASN A 93 -19.53 -14.35 -7.40
C ASN A 93 -18.19 -14.04 -8.10
N GLU A 94 -18.20 -13.08 -9.01
CA GLU A 94 -16.99 -12.58 -9.67
C GLU A 94 -15.97 -12.00 -8.67
N TYR A 95 -16.44 -11.19 -7.73
CA TYR A 95 -15.61 -10.66 -6.65
C TYR A 95 -14.99 -11.77 -5.80
N ASN A 96 -15.77 -12.81 -5.47
CA ASN A 96 -15.27 -13.95 -4.71
C ASN A 96 -14.13 -14.69 -5.44
N GLU A 97 -14.21 -14.81 -6.76
CA GLU A 97 -13.14 -15.39 -7.58
C GLU A 97 -11.90 -14.49 -7.62
N ILE A 98 -12.06 -13.17 -7.74
CA ILE A 98 -10.96 -12.19 -7.64
C ILE A 98 -10.26 -12.32 -6.28
N TYR A 99 -11.04 -12.32 -5.20
CA TYR A 99 -10.54 -12.45 -3.83
C TYR A 99 -9.78 -13.76 -3.63
N ARG A 100 -10.35 -14.88 -4.08
CA ARG A 100 -9.72 -16.20 -3.97
C ARG A 100 -8.42 -16.26 -4.77
N SER A 101 -8.43 -15.75 -6.00
CA SER A 101 -7.24 -15.66 -6.86
C SER A 101 -6.13 -14.86 -6.18
N PHE A 102 -6.45 -13.70 -5.62
CA PHE A 102 -5.51 -12.89 -4.86
C PHE A 102 -4.97 -13.64 -3.65
N ILE A 103 -5.81 -14.26 -2.83
CA ILE A 103 -5.36 -14.99 -1.63
C ILE A 103 -4.41 -16.14 -1.98
N VAL A 104 -4.72 -16.89 -3.04
CA VAL A 104 -3.87 -17.99 -3.52
C VAL A 104 -2.51 -17.45 -3.98
N TRP A 105 -2.50 -16.37 -4.76
CA TRP A 105 -1.26 -15.73 -5.18
C TRP A 105 -0.47 -15.15 -3.98
N TRP A 106 -1.14 -14.40 -3.11
CA TRP A 106 -0.55 -13.72 -1.96
C TRP A 106 0.13 -14.71 -1.00
N ARG A 107 -0.52 -15.84 -0.72
CA ARG A 107 0.03 -16.90 0.14
C ARG A 107 1.10 -17.76 -0.54
N SER A 108 1.32 -17.59 -1.84
CA SER A 108 2.36 -18.31 -2.58
C SER A 108 3.74 -17.65 -2.41
N ILE A 109 4.79 -18.38 -2.77
CA ILE A 109 6.15 -17.85 -2.82
C ILE A 109 6.24 -16.63 -3.76
N ALA A 110 5.48 -16.62 -4.86
CA ALA A 110 5.51 -15.57 -5.88
C ALA A 110 4.75 -14.29 -5.50
N GLY A 111 3.94 -14.33 -4.42
CA GLY A 111 3.16 -13.18 -3.96
C GLY A 111 3.79 -12.50 -2.76
N GLY A 112 3.12 -12.57 -1.60
CA GLY A 112 3.49 -11.87 -0.38
C GLY A 112 4.91 -12.21 0.10
N PHE A 113 5.31 -13.48 0.00
CA PHE A 113 6.68 -13.89 0.36
C PHE A 113 7.74 -13.19 -0.51
N SER A 114 7.54 -13.11 -1.83
CA SER A 114 8.48 -12.42 -2.72
C SER A 114 8.54 -10.93 -2.43
N LEU A 115 7.39 -10.29 -2.14
CA LEU A 115 7.34 -8.90 -1.73
C LEU A 115 8.16 -8.69 -0.45
N GLU A 116 7.86 -9.43 0.63
CA GLU A 116 8.56 -9.31 1.92
C GLU A 116 10.07 -9.54 1.77
N ARG A 117 10.48 -10.54 0.99
CA ARG A 117 11.92 -10.82 0.77
C ARG A 117 12.60 -9.78 -0.09
N SER A 118 11.91 -9.23 -1.08
CA SER A 118 12.48 -8.18 -1.93
C SER A 118 12.79 -6.91 -1.14
N VAL A 119 12.06 -6.65 -0.05
CA VAL A 119 12.22 -5.43 0.75
C VAL A 119 13.07 -5.59 2.00
N ASP A 120 13.60 -6.78 2.29
CA ASP A 120 14.34 -7.05 3.55
C ASP A 120 15.67 -6.29 3.60
N GLU A 121 16.57 -6.53 2.64
CA GLU A 121 17.87 -5.86 2.57
C GLU A 121 17.73 -4.35 2.34
N ILE A 122 16.88 -3.96 1.40
CA ILE A 122 16.64 -2.54 1.11
C ILE A 122 15.92 -1.83 2.26
N GLY A 123 15.13 -2.54 3.06
CA GLY A 123 14.52 -2.03 4.28
C GLY A 123 15.56 -1.66 5.34
N GLN A 124 16.61 -2.48 5.48
CA GLN A 124 17.75 -2.14 6.35
C GLN A 124 18.50 -0.91 5.84
N GLN A 125 18.66 -0.79 4.52
CA GLN A 125 19.27 0.39 3.91
C GLN A 125 18.41 1.65 4.14
N ILE A 126 17.10 1.56 3.91
CA ILE A 126 16.14 2.64 4.19
C ILE A 126 16.25 3.09 5.66
N TYR A 127 16.33 2.14 6.59
CA TYR A 127 16.52 2.45 8.00
C TYR A 127 17.81 3.25 8.23
N ALA A 128 18.94 2.74 7.73
CA ALA A 128 20.26 3.35 7.95
C ALA A 128 20.32 4.78 7.38
N ASP A 129 19.85 4.97 6.15
CA ASP A 129 19.87 6.25 5.46
C ASP A 129 18.92 7.26 6.12
N LEU A 130 17.71 6.83 6.48
CA LEU A 130 16.75 7.68 7.19
C LEU A 130 17.24 8.05 8.60
N ALA A 131 17.80 7.08 9.33
CA ALA A 131 18.39 7.32 10.66
C ALA A 131 19.56 8.29 10.61
N GLY A 132 20.44 8.16 9.60
CA GLY A 132 21.55 9.08 9.36
C GLY A 132 21.05 10.51 9.11
N LEU A 133 20.10 10.67 8.20
CA LEU A 133 19.51 11.97 7.85
C LEU A 133 18.83 12.66 9.04
N LEU A 134 18.14 11.91 9.90
CA LEU A 134 17.50 12.46 11.10
C LEU A 134 18.54 12.95 12.11
N VAL A 135 19.64 12.20 12.30
CA VAL A 135 20.75 12.60 13.18
C VAL A 135 21.44 13.87 12.66
N GLU A 136 21.72 13.94 11.35
CA GLU A 136 22.34 15.12 10.73
C GLU A 136 21.50 16.39 10.91
N LYS A 137 20.17 16.25 10.85
CA LYS A 137 19.23 17.35 11.04
C LYS A 137 18.85 17.62 12.51
N GLY A 138 19.39 16.84 13.45
CA GLY A 138 19.03 16.95 14.87
C GLY A 138 17.57 16.61 15.17
N ILE A 139 16.89 15.87 14.29
CA ILE A 139 15.48 15.50 14.46
C ILE A 139 15.41 14.28 15.38
N GLN A 140 14.52 14.36 16.38
CA GLN A 140 14.21 13.25 17.26
C GLN A 140 12.80 12.71 16.95
N PRO A 141 12.68 11.50 16.41
CA PRO A 141 11.39 10.81 16.27
C PRO A 141 10.62 10.75 17.60
N GLN A 142 9.33 11.05 17.57
CA GLN A 142 8.43 11.05 18.73
C GLN A 142 7.64 9.74 18.88
N LYS A 143 7.48 8.98 17.79
CA LYS A 143 6.79 7.70 17.78
C LYS A 143 7.41 6.75 16.75
N GLU A 144 7.02 5.48 16.80
CA GLU A 144 7.42 4.48 15.82
C GLU A 144 6.96 4.89 14.42
N PHE A 145 7.85 4.73 13.43
CA PHE A 145 7.55 4.98 12.03
C PHE A 145 7.12 3.69 11.33
N ILE A 146 5.93 3.68 10.74
CA ILE A 146 5.40 2.50 10.06
C ILE A 146 5.51 2.68 8.54
N ILE A 147 6.14 1.70 7.89
CA ILE A 147 6.21 1.59 6.43
C ILE A 147 5.41 0.36 6.00
N SER A 148 4.35 0.58 5.22
CA SER A 148 3.57 -0.47 4.58
C SER A 148 4.01 -0.64 3.14
N TYR A 149 4.50 -1.83 2.78
CA TYR A 149 4.92 -2.14 1.42
C TYR A 149 3.78 -2.68 0.56
N ILE A 150 3.72 -2.22 -0.69
CA ILE A 150 2.81 -2.69 -1.72
C ILE A 150 3.57 -3.24 -2.92
N TYR A 151 3.06 -4.32 -3.52
CA TYR A 151 3.74 -5.03 -4.60
C TYR A 151 3.84 -4.23 -5.91
N ASP A 152 2.94 -3.25 -6.09
CA ASP A 152 2.87 -2.40 -7.27
C ASP A 152 2.32 -1.01 -6.88
N GLU A 153 2.38 -0.05 -7.78
CA GLU A 153 2.04 1.35 -7.53
C GLU A 153 0.53 1.57 -7.30
N CYS A 154 0.18 2.43 -6.35
CA CYS A 154 -1.14 3.07 -6.29
C CYS A 154 -1.19 4.19 -7.34
N LEU A 155 -2.06 4.07 -8.33
CA LEU A 155 -2.08 4.94 -9.52
C LEU A 155 -3.32 5.82 -9.63
N LEU A 156 -4.37 5.54 -8.84
CA LEU A 156 -5.61 6.30 -8.92
C LEU A 156 -5.56 7.65 -8.21
N PHE A 157 -4.56 7.85 -7.35
CA PHE A 157 -4.29 9.13 -6.69
C PHE A 157 -2.88 9.17 -6.10
N GLU A 158 -2.43 10.38 -5.81
CA GLU A 158 -1.14 10.61 -5.16
C GLU A 158 -1.21 10.24 -3.67
N LEU A 159 -0.28 9.40 -3.24
CA LEU A 159 -0.16 8.98 -1.85
C LEU A 159 0.41 10.14 -1.01
N GLU A 160 -0.49 10.88 -0.37
CA GLU A 160 -0.13 11.93 0.58
C GLU A 160 0.67 11.37 1.76
N PRO A 161 1.73 12.07 2.20
CA PRO A 161 2.47 11.66 3.39
C PRO A 161 1.56 11.75 4.63
N SER A 162 1.64 10.72 5.48
CA SER A 162 0.93 10.64 6.74
C SER A 162 1.90 10.69 7.92
N SER A 163 1.47 11.23 9.05
CA SER A 163 2.33 11.43 10.22
C SER A 163 2.81 10.10 10.80
N TYR A 164 4.11 9.84 10.60
CA TYR A 164 4.79 8.57 10.87
C TYR A 164 4.17 7.33 10.21
N TYR A 165 3.54 7.52 9.06
CA TYR A 165 3.04 6.41 8.27
C TYR A 165 3.34 6.67 6.79
N ALA A 166 3.81 5.64 6.10
CA ALA A 166 4.04 5.70 4.66
C ALA A 166 3.67 4.39 3.99
N VAL A 167 3.02 4.49 2.84
CA VAL A 167 2.87 3.37 1.91
C VAL A 167 3.91 3.50 0.82
N VAL A 168 4.65 2.42 0.56
CA VAL A 168 5.82 2.39 -0.33
C VAL A 168 5.67 1.24 -1.32
N SER A 169 5.78 1.54 -2.61
CA SER A 169 5.79 0.48 -3.63
C SER A 169 7.17 -0.17 -3.74
N ILE A 170 7.23 -1.46 -4.12
CA ILE A 170 8.50 -2.12 -4.48
C ILE A 170 9.26 -1.27 -5.51
N LYS A 171 8.54 -0.73 -6.50
CA LYS A 171 9.15 0.10 -7.54
C LYS A 171 9.85 1.33 -6.96
N ASP A 172 9.26 1.99 -5.96
CA ASP A 172 9.90 3.14 -5.32
C ASP A 172 11.20 2.75 -4.62
N CYS A 173 11.23 1.58 -3.97
CA CYS A 173 12.45 1.06 -3.35
C CYS A 173 13.58 0.93 -4.38
N PHE A 174 13.32 0.36 -5.55
CA PHE A 174 14.39 0.05 -6.51
C PHE A 174 14.65 1.14 -7.56
N MET A 175 13.65 1.92 -7.93
CA MET A 175 13.71 2.85 -9.07
C MET A 175 13.67 4.31 -8.64
N ASN A 176 13.20 4.61 -7.43
CA ASN A 176 13.02 5.98 -6.94
C ASN A 176 13.55 6.16 -5.52
N TYR A 177 14.65 5.49 -5.19
CA TYR A 177 15.17 5.41 -3.83
C TYR A 177 15.40 6.79 -3.17
N ILE A 178 16.02 7.72 -3.90
CA ILE A 178 16.30 9.07 -3.38
C ILE A 178 15.00 9.82 -3.05
N GLY A 179 14.02 9.77 -3.96
CA GLY A 179 12.71 10.40 -3.76
C GLY A 179 11.94 9.74 -2.61
N LEU A 180 12.05 8.42 -2.48
CA LEU A 180 11.49 7.65 -1.37
C LEU A 180 12.04 8.15 -0.03
N ILE A 181 13.36 8.22 0.16
CA ILE A 181 13.96 8.67 1.43
C ILE A 181 13.49 10.08 1.82
N GLN A 182 13.38 11.00 0.86
CA GLN A 182 12.85 12.35 1.10
C GLN A 182 11.38 12.32 1.57
N LYS A 183 10.55 11.50 0.91
CA LYS A 183 9.14 11.32 1.28
C LYS A 183 9.00 10.76 2.70
N LEU A 184 9.80 9.74 3.05
CA LEU A 184 9.78 9.13 4.38
C LEU A 184 10.19 10.13 5.47
N GLN A 185 11.19 10.97 5.20
CA GLN A 185 11.56 12.06 6.11
C GLN A 185 10.41 13.04 6.32
N GLN A 186 9.70 13.43 5.26
CA GLN A 186 8.54 14.33 5.37
C GLN A 186 7.44 13.72 6.25
N SER A 187 7.12 12.43 6.10
CA SER A 187 6.15 11.73 6.96
C SER A 187 6.48 11.82 8.45
N ILE A 188 7.76 11.80 8.82
CA ILE A 188 8.20 11.97 10.21
C ILE A 188 8.00 13.43 10.67
N LEU A 189 8.29 14.40 9.79
CA LEU A 189 8.21 15.83 10.08
C LEU A 189 6.78 16.39 10.14
N LEU A 190 5.79 15.75 9.52
CA LEU A 190 4.39 16.21 9.57
C LEU A 190 3.82 16.31 10.99
N SER A 191 4.37 15.56 11.95
CA SER A 191 4.04 15.67 13.38
C SER A 191 4.53 16.98 14.02
N SER A 192 5.61 17.54 13.51
CA SER A 192 6.31 18.70 14.09
C SER A 192 5.59 20.02 13.79
N LEU A 193 4.72 20.03 12.78
CA LEU A 193 3.95 21.20 12.33
C LEU A 193 2.60 21.36 13.03
N ASN A 194 2.07 20.32 13.67
CA ASN A 194 0.81 20.38 14.43
C ASN A 194 1.00 20.77 15.92
N MET A 195 2.19 21.28 16.29
CA MET A 195 2.51 21.78 17.64
C MET A 195 2.79 23.29 17.68
N ILE A 196 2.36 24.06 16.68
CA ILE A 196 2.40 25.55 16.69
C ILE A 196 0.99 26.10 16.53
#